data_AF-A0A930AKZ1-F1
#
_entry.id   AF-A0A930AKZ1-F1
#
_cell.length_a   1.000
_cell.length_b   1.000
_cell.length_c   1.000
_cell.angle_alpha   90.00
_cell.angle_beta   90.00
_cell.angle_gamma   90.00
#
_symmetry.space_group_name_H-M   'P 1'
#
loop_
_entity.id
_entity.type
_entity.pdbx_description
1 polymer ?
#
loop_
_entity_poly.entity_id
_entity_poly.type
_entity_poly.pdbx_seq_one_letter_code
_entity_poly.pdbx_strand_id
1 'polypeptide(L)' 'MEIIEKASAGTVDKCDCLITVSKGEGYVKINLTSKVLYEYGDSIKNTILQTLK' A
#
# COMPACT_ATOMS: atom_id res chain seq x y z
N MET A 1 12.48 11.28 -2.29
CA MET A 1 11.66 11.65 -1.12
C MET A 1 12.27 10.98 0.09
N GLU A 2 12.51 11.71 1.18
CA GLU A 2 12.99 11.13 2.44
C GLU A 2 11.81 11.03 3.43
N ILE A 3 11.55 9.81 3.92
CA ILE A 3 10.50 9.56 4.90
C ILE A 3 11.15 9.60 6.29
N ILE A 4 10.83 10.64 7.06
CA ILE A 4 11.35 10.86 8.41
C ILE A 4 10.49 10.11 9.42
N GLU A 5 9.17 10.20 9.29
CA GLU A 5 8.20 9.52 10.15
C GLU A 5 7.21 8.69 9.32
N LYS A 6 6.58 7.70 9.96
CA LYS A 6 5.52 6.93 9.32
C LYS A 6 4.30 7.81 9.07
N ALA A 7 3.64 7.59 7.94
CA ALA A 7 2.37 8.23 7.61
C ALA A 7 1.31 7.15 7.40
N SER A 8 0.09 7.41 7.88
CA SER A 8 -1.07 6.53 7.68
C SER A 8 -2.27 7.34 7.22
N ALA A 9 -3.07 6.77 6.30
CA ALA A 9 -4.28 7.38 5.78
C ALA A 9 -5.36 6.32 5.49
N GLY A 10 -6.63 6.72 5.61
CA GLY A 10 -7.79 5.84 5.41
C GLY A 10 -8.13 4.99 6.64
N THR A 11 -9.04 4.04 6.44
CA THR A 11 -9.59 3.17 7.50
C THR A 11 -9.69 1.71 7.06
N VAL A 12 -9.97 0.81 8.01
CA VAL A 12 -10.26 -0.61 7.72
C VAL A 12 -11.74 -0.87 7.44
N ASP A 13 -12.53 0.20 7.31
CA ASP A 13 -13.96 0.11 7.09
C ASP A 13 -14.30 -0.34 5.67
N LYS A 14 -15.55 -0.74 5.48
CA LYS A 14 -16.04 -1.22 4.18
C LYS A 14 -15.90 -0.10 3.14
N CYS A 15 -15.40 -0.46 1.95
CA CYS A 15 -15.18 0.45 0.82
C CYS A 15 -14.10 1.51 1.05
N ASP A 16 -13.22 1.31 2.05
CA ASP A 16 -12.03 2.11 2.27
C ASP A 16 -10.79 1.21 2.41
N CYS A 17 -9.60 1.80 2.45
CA CYS A 17 -8.35 1.09 2.71
C CYS A 17 -7.41 1.88 3.62
N LEU A 18 -6.87 1.21 4.63
CA LEU A 18 -5.84 1.76 5.49
C LEU A 18 -4.49 1.57 4.82
N ILE A 19 -3.84 2.68 4.48
CA ILE A 19 -2.50 2.72 3.89
C ILE A 19 -1.54 3.22 4.95
N THR A 20 -0.38 2.57 5.07
CA THR A 20 0.71 3.03 5.92
C THR A 20 2.03 2.97 5.16
N VAL A 21 2.77 4.07 5.20
CA VAL A 21 4.07 4.23 4.53
C VAL A 21 5.12 4.54 5.59
N SER A 22 6.27 3.87 5.49
CA SER A 22 7.42 4.05 6.39
C SER A 22 8.72 4.01 5.59
N LYS A 23 9.81 4.47 6.22
CA LYS A 23 11.15 4.38 5.65
C LYS A 23 11.50 2.91 5.34
N GLY A 24 11.91 2.65 4.10
CA GLY A 24 12.39 1.34 3.64
C GLY A 24 13.92 1.29 3.52
N GLU A 25 14.44 0.12 3.18
CA GLU A 25 15.89 -0.16 3.06
C GLU A 25 16.41 0.04 1.62
N GLY A 26 15.89 1.04 0.91
CA GLY A 26 16.30 1.34 -0.48
C GLY A 26 15.52 0.60 -1.57
N TYR A 27 14.49 -0.17 -1.21
CA TYR A 27 13.54 -0.77 -2.15
C TYR A 27 12.08 -0.60 -1.65
N VAL A 28 11.13 -0.72 -2.56
CA VAL A 28 9.69 -0.71 -2.22
C VAL A 28 9.28 -2.12 -1.79
N LYS A 29 8.82 -2.26 -0.54
CA LYS A 29 8.21 -3.47 -0.02
C LYS A 29 6.71 -3.26 0.17
N ILE A 30 5.89 -4.05 -0.50
CA ILE A 30 4.43 -3.99 -0.38
C ILE A 30 3.93 -5.18 0.44
N ASN A 31 3.32 -4.89 1.58
CA ASN A 31 2.53 -5.88 2.33
C ASN A 31 1.05 -5.56 2.08
N LEU A 32 0.33 -6.49 1.44
CA LEU A 32 -1.07 -6.32 1.06
C LEU A 32 -1.93 -7.39 1.73
N THR A 33 -2.99 -6.96 2.41
CA THR A 33 -4.01 -7.84 2.97
C THR A 33 -5.37 -7.37 2.48
N SER A 34 -6.16 -8.29 1.92
CA SER A 34 -7.49 -8.00 1.40
C SER A 34 -8.34 -9.26 1.37
N LYS A 35 -9.66 -9.11 1.51
CA LYS A 35 -10.62 -10.21 1.34
C LYS A 35 -10.74 -10.68 -0.11
N VAL A 36 -10.34 -9.85 -1.06
CA VAL A 36 -10.43 -10.10 -2.51
C VAL A 36 -9.04 -10.22 -3.15
N LEU A 37 -8.05 -10.66 -2.35
CA LEU A 37 -6.67 -10.77 -2.79
C LEU A 37 -6.50 -11.79 -3.93
N TYR A 38 -7.32 -12.84 -3.95
CA TYR A 38 -7.25 -13.88 -4.97
C TYR A 38 -7.64 -13.33 -6.35
N GLU A 39 -8.70 -12.54 -6.41
CA GLU A 39 -9.24 -12.00 -7.67
C GLU A 39 -8.50 -10.74 -8.13
N TYR A 40 -8.11 -9.86 -7.20
CA TYR A 40 -7.61 -8.52 -7.53
C TYR A 40 -6.22 -8.19 -6.99
N GLY A 41 -5.53 -9.14 -6.34
CA GLY A 41 -4.25 -8.90 -5.68
C GLY A 41 -3.18 -8.32 -6.62
N ASP A 42 -3.07 -8.87 -7.82
CA ASP A 42 -2.10 -8.38 -8.82
C ASP A 42 -2.48 -7.02 -9.38
N SER A 43 -3.76 -6.78 -9.65
CA SER A 43 -4.26 -5.46 -10.07
C SER A 43 -3.97 -4.39 -9.03
N ILE A 44 -4.23 -4.66 -7.74
CA ILE A 44 -3.94 -3.73 -6.65
C ILE A 44 -2.45 -3.42 -6.58
N LYS A 45 -1.58 -4.45 -6.61
CA LYS A 45 -0.13 -4.25 -6.60
C LYS A 45 0.35 -3.43 -7.80
N ASN A 46 -0.16 -3.73 -8.99
CA ASN A 46 0.19 -3.01 -10.21
C ASN A 46 -0.21 -1.54 -10.12
N THR A 47 -1.42 -1.24 -9.62
CA THR A 47 -1.86 0.13 -9.40
C THR A 47 -0.93 0.86 -8.42
N ILE A 48 -0.58 0.24 -7.29
CA ILE A 48 0.37 0.83 -6.32
C ILE A 48 1.71 1.15 -7.00
N LEU A 49 2.29 0.20 -7.72
CA LEU A 49 3.58 0.39 -8.39
C LEU A 49 3.52 1.44 -9.50
N GLN A 50 2.40 1.55 -10.21
CA GLN A 50 2.19 2.60 -11.21
C GLN A 50 2.08 4.00 -10.58
N THR A 51 1.42 4.12 -9.43
CA THR A 51 1.27 5.40 -8.71
C THR A 51 2.59 5.89 -8.10
N LEU A 52 3.51 4.98 -7.77
CA LEU A 52 4.81 5.33 -7.20
C LEU A 52 5.89 5.71 -8.23
N LYS A 53 5.60 5.59 -9.53
CA LYS A 53 6.49 6.08 -10.60
C LYS A 53 6.52 7.60 -10.65
#